data_AF-A0A1Y2BG26-F1
#
_entry.id   AF-A0A1Y2BG26-F1
#
_cell.length_a   1.000
_cell.length_b   1.000
_cell.length_c   1.000
_cell.angle_alpha   90.00
_cell.angle_beta   90.00
_cell.angle_gamma   90.00
#
_symmetry.space_group_name_H-M   'P 1'
#
loop_
_entity.id
_entity.type
_entity.pdbx_description
1 polymer ?
#
loop_
_entity_poly.entity_id
_entity_poly.type
_entity_poly.pdbx_seq_one_letter_code
_entity_poly.pdbx_strand_id
1 'polypeptide(L)'
;MMLRALSALACLVPALAGVIDLSLGSTEHVLNSVGHLHFGHPLSASALEVTQYYYDPAAGYARKLCSLKSLGEGEDDTDNFLEAVKECGKGGVVRLPDANYTISRPIIIELEHSTLDVHGWISFTQDVQYWIDNRIEFPFQNQSLAFIIRGHDYTLDGNDKGGINGGGQAWYDYARDFGNKFGRPMSLAIEKSKNVVIKNWSIIQPQFWALITIESENILIKDFYVNATSYNPESASDDKNWLQNTDGTDTYKTHNVTFENFVYQGGDDCIALKPNSTMITARNVSCYGGTGIAFGSIAQYPGVLDIIQDVHLEDIRLYPSSQCLGYQGVYFKSWISQSYGIPPNGGGGGYGYCKNVTVKDVYMEDIMHPIAVDTTLTYLPDVKGGADIPSSTFSWYDIHLSNFTGNGSGNRLVWMDCSKLRPCHGWTFDHIDLKPGKDDHPEISYVCNNFLLDGTEGLNQCHPSNSTLETDNGGTL
;
A
#
# COMPACT_ATOMS: atom_id res chain seq x y z
N MET A 1 38.99 5.08 46.31
CA MET A 1 39.36 5.01 47.74
C MET A 1 38.40 5.91 48.51
N MET A 2 37.54 5.30 49.33
CA MET A 2 36.62 5.85 50.37
C MET A 2 35.78 7.10 50.04
N LEU A 3 34.47 6.97 49.79
CA LEU A 3 33.35 6.88 50.75
C LEU A 3 33.22 8.09 51.72
N ARG A 4 32.16 8.88 51.54
CA ARG A 4 31.40 9.53 52.63
C ARG A 4 29.91 9.49 52.31
N ALA A 5 29.14 9.08 53.31
CA ALA A 5 27.70 8.86 53.31
C ALA A 5 26.99 9.89 54.22
N LEU A 6 25.66 9.75 54.28
CA LEU A 6 24.61 10.36 55.14
C LEU A 6 23.86 11.55 54.48
N SER A 7 22.52 11.63 54.48
CA SER A 7 21.50 10.96 55.33
C SER A 7 20.05 11.13 54.79
N ALA A 8 19.21 10.12 55.07
CA ALA A 8 17.78 10.16 55.50
C ALA A 8 16.70 10.67 54.50
N LEU A 9 15.43 10.22 54.45
CA LEU A 9 14.56 9.34 55.27
C LEU A 9 13.28 9.03 54.44
N ALA A 10 12.72 7.82 54.48
CA ALA A 10 11.27 7.57 54.31
C ALA A 10 10.90 6.16 54.79
N CYS A 11 9.77 6.04 55.50
CA CYS A 11 9.36 4.91 56.34
C CYS A 11 8.27 4.01 55.71
N LEU A 12 8.23 2.74 56.18
CA LEU A 12 7.06 1.87 56.50
C LEU A 12 6.12 1.43 55.33
N VAL A 13 5.67 0.18 55.13
CA VAL A 13 5.35 -1.03 55.96
C VAL A 13 5.33 -2.29 55.04
N PRO A 14 5.59 -3.53 55.52
CA PRO A 14 5.36 -4.77 54.76
C PRO A 14 4.05 -5.49 55.16
N ALA A 15 3.38 -6.15 54.21
CA ALA A 15 2.33 -7.13 54.51
C ALA A 15 2.40 -8.35 53.57
N LEU A 16 2.34 -9.52 54.20
CA LEU A 16 2.38 -10.86 53.63
C LEU A 16 1.20 -11.12 52.67
N ALA A 17 1.44 -11.91 51.62
CA ALA A 17 0.40 -12.67 50.93
C ALA A 17 0.80 -14.15 50.89
N GLY A 18 -0.13 -14.99 51.35
CA GLY A 18 0.01 -16.43 51.52
C GLY A 18 -0.10 -17.22 50.22
N VAL A 19 0.44 -18.42 50.30
CA VAL A 19 0.49 -19.48 49.29
C VAL A 19 -0.91 -20.06 49.07
N ILE A 20 -1.33 -20.22 47.80
CA ILE A 20 -2.35 -21.20 47.41
C ILE A 20 -1.73 -22.10 46.36
N ASP A 21 -1.54 -23.35 46.76
CA ASP A 21 -1.18 -24.51 45.97
C ASP A 21 -2.47 -25.11 45.39
N LEU A 22 -2.52 -25.36 44.09
CA LEU A 22 -3.61 -26.07 43.42
C LEU A 22 -3.00 -27.22 42.61
N SER A 23 -2.81 -28.34 43.30
CA SER A 23 -2.49 -29.63 42.69
C SER A 23 -3.64 -30.63 42.89
N LEU A 24 -3.76 -31.52 41.89
CA LEU A 24 -4.62 -32.73 41.77
C LEU A 24 -6.08 -32.44 41.37
N GLY A 25 -6.69 -33.02 40.32
CA GLY A 25 -6.38 -34.18 39.48
C GLY A 25 -7.36 -35.35 39.76
N SER A 26 -8.29 -35.68 38.85
CA SER A 26 -8.78 -37.06 38.60
C SER A 26 -9.90 -37.16 37.52
N THR A 27 -9.54 -37.80 36.40
CA THR A 27 -10.20 -38.94 35.69
C THR A 27 -11.73 -39.05 35.47
N GLU A 28 -12.06 -39.10 34.17
CA GLU A 28 -12.99 -39.93 33.37
C GLU A 28 -14.05 -40.90 33.96
N HIS A 29 -15.14 -40.99 33.16
CA HIS A 29 -16.01 -42.15 32.79
C HIS A 29 -17.33 -42.46 33.55
N VAL A 30 -18.49 -42.35 32.87
CA VAL A 30 -19.35 -43.44 32.29
C VAL A 30 -20.76 -42.90 31.90
N LEU A 31 -21.31 -43.49 30.83
CA LEU A 31 -22.47 -43.15 29.98
C LEU A 31 -23.90 -43.50 30.50
N ASN A 32 -24.89 -42.87 29.83
CA ASN A 32 -26.29 -43.29 29.56
C ASN A 32 -27.27 -43.25 30.75
N SER A 33 -28.50 -42.73 30.68
CA SER A 33 -29.45 -42.49 29.57
C SER A 33 -30.74 -41.89 30.18
N VAL A 34 -31.54 -41.22 29.34
CA VAL A 34 -33.03 -41.23 29.29
C VAL A 34 -33.56 -39.84 28.90
N GLY A 35 -34.30 -39.78 27.79
CA GLY A 35 -35.45 -38.89 27.68
C GLY A 35 -35.39 -37.78 26.62
N HIS A 36 -35.83 -38.14 25.41
CA HIS A 36 -36.39 -37.28 24.37
C HIS A 36 -36.81 -35.85 24.78
N LEU A 37 -36.37 -34.88 23.97
CA LEU A 37 -37.26 -33.96 23.26
C LEU A 37 -36.48 -33.34 22.09
N HIS A 38 -36.90 -33.64 20.86
CA HIS A 38 -36.52 -32.88 19.68
C HIS A 38 -37.01 -31.43 19.87
N PHE A 39 -36.15 -30.56 20.37
CA PHE A 39 -36.20 -29.17 19.96
C PHE A 39 -35.54 -29.12 18.59
N GLY A 40 -36.36 -28.95 17.57
CA GLY A 40 -35.85 -28.50 16.28
C GLY A 40 -34.99 -27.27 16.55
N HIS A 41 -33.75 -27.28 16.08
CA HIS A 41 -33.00 -26.05 15.90
C HIS A 41 -33.95 -25.05 15.21
N PRO A 42 -34.07 -23.80 15.70
CA PRO A 42 -34.78 -22.80 14.95
C PRO A 42 -34.12 -22.76 13.57
N LEU A 43 -34.93 -22.89 12.51
CA LEU A 43 -34.52 -22.60 11.15
C LEU A 43 -33.72 -21.30 11.20
N SER A 44 -32.42 -21.36 10.89
CA SER A 44 -31.56 -20.19 10.85
C SER A 44 -32.30 -19.14 10.02
N ALA A 45 -32.69 -18.04 10.66
CA ALA A 45 -33.24 -16.91 9.92
C ALA A 45 -32.18 -16.53 8.88
N SER A 46 -32.58 -16.43 7.60
CA SER A 46 -31.69 -16.01 6.52
C SER A 46 -30.83 -14.84 6.99
N ALA A 47 -29.50 -15.00 6.92
CA ALA A 47 -28.55 -13.94 7.27
C ALA A 47 -28.79 -12.69 6.39
N LEU A 48 -29.41 -12.88 5.22
CA LEU A 48 -29.74 -11.84 4.27
C LEU A 48 -31.19 -11.36 4.44
N GLU A 49 -31.36 -10.07 4.71
CA GLU A 49 -32.65 -9.36 4.68
C GLU A 49 -32.77 -8.57 3.36
N VAL A 50 -33.86 -8.79 2.62
CA VAL A 50 -34.10 -8.13 1.32
C VAL A 50 -35.30 -7.19 1.41
N THR A 51 -35.06 -5.90 1.18
CA THR A 51 -36.09 -4.87 1.05
C THR A 51 -36.24 -4.48 -0.41
N GLN A 52 -37.40 -4.78 -1.02
CA GLN A 52 -37.65 -4.53 -2.45
C GLN A 52 -37.71 -3.04 -2.82
N TYR A 53 -38.20 -2.21 -1.90
CA TYR A 53 -38.44 -0.78 -2.11
C TYR A 53 -37.77 0.04 -1.00
N TYR A 54 -36.45 0.15 -1.06
CA TYR A 54 -35.68 1.02 -0.20
C TYR A 54 -35.46 2.37 -0.89
N TYR A 55 -35.93 3.46 -0.30
CA TYR A 55 -35.58 4.79 -0.80
C TYR A 55 -34.11 5.06 -0.47
N ASP A 56 -33.27 5.07 -1.50
CA ASP A 56 -31.87 5.43 -1.35
C ASP A 56 -31.69 6.95 -1.47
N PRO A 57 -31.30 7.63 -0.38
CA PRO A 57 -31.11 9.07 -0.40
C PRO A 57 -29.99 9.53 -1.34
N ALA A 58 -28.96 8.70 -1.55
CA ALA A 58 -27.80 9.06 -2.37
C ALA A 58 -28.18 9.11 -3.87
N ALA A 59 -28.95 8.13 -4.34
CA ALA A 59 -29.42 8.11 -5.72
C ALA A 59 -30.73 8.91 -5.93
N GLY A 60 -31.50 9.18 -4.87
CA GLY A 60 -32.75 9.95 -4.93
C GLY A 60 -33.94 9.18 -5.49
N TYR A 61 -33.87 7.84 -5.53
CA TYR A 61 -34.96 6.97 -5.98
C TYR A 61 -34.96 5.63 -5.24
N ALA A 62 -36.05 4.86 -5.40
CA ALA A 62 -36.19 3.56 -4.75
C ALA A 62 -35.34 2.48 -5.45
N ARG A 63 -34.57 1.73 -4.66
CA ARG A 63 -33.71 0.62 -5.08
C ARG A 63 -34.00 -0.61 -4.23
N LYS A 64 -33.54 -1.77 -4.67
CA LYS A 64 -33.52 -2.98 -3.85
C LYS A 64 -32.38 -2.90 -2.85
N LEU A 65 -32.63 -3.23 -1.59
CA LEU A 65 -31.63 -3.28 -0.52
C LEU A 65 -31.47 -4.71 -0.02
N CYS A 66 -30.23 -5.17 0.03
CA CYS A 66 -29.81 -6.44 0.60
C CYS A 66 -28.95 -6.14 1.82
N SER A 67 -29.51 -6.26 3.02
CA SER A 67 -28.79 -6.04 4.27
C SER A 67 -28.33 -7.39 4.82
N LEU A 68 -27.02 -7.63 4.82
CA LEU A 68 -26.44 -8.86 5.33
C LEU A 68 -26.14 -8.72 6.82
N LYS A 69 -26.67 -9.63 7.63
CA LYS A 69 -26.27 -9.79 9.03
C LYS A 69 -25.06 -10.73 9.10
N SER A 70 -23.99 -10.27 9.75
CA SER A 70 -22.82 -11.13 10.06
C SER A 70 -23.25 -12.35 10.88
N LEU A 71 -22.66 -13.50 10.57
CA LEU A 71 -22.79 -14.72 11.37
C LEU A 71 -22.11 -14.60 12.74
N GLY A 72 -21.10 -13.73 12.85
CA GLY A 72 -20.35 -13.48 14.08
C GLY A 72 -19.34 -14.58 14.40
N GLU A 73 -18.56 -14.35 15.47
CA GLU A 73 -17.64 -15.34 16.07
C GLU A 73 -16.61 -15.98 15.11
N GLY A 74 -16.31 -15.33 13.98
CA GLY A 74 -15.37 -15.85 12.97
C GLY A 74 -15.96 -16.87 12.01
N GLU A 75 -17.27 -17.11 12.07
CA GLU A 75 -18.01 -17.92 11.10
C GLU A 75 -17.93 -17.30 9.70
N ASP A 76 -17.90 -18.15 8.66
CA ASP A 76 -17.67 -17.75 7.28
C ASP A 76 -18.91 -17.10 6.64
N ASP A 77 -18.84 -15.80 6.39
CA ASP A 77 -19.89 -14.99 5.75
C ASP A 77 -19.80 -15.02 4.22
N THR A 78 -18.80 -15.68 3.62
CA THR A 78 -18.51 -15.55 2.18
C THR A 78 -19.72 -15.90 1.31
N ASP A 79 -20.41 -17.00 1.56
CA ASP A 79 -21.58 -17.40 0.75
C ASP A 79 -22.74 -16.41 0.88
N ASN A 80 -22.99 -15.91 2.10
CA ASN A 80 -24.06 -14.96 2.35
C ASN A 80 -23.75 -13.60 1.71
N PHE A 81 -22.47 -13.19 1.71
CA PHE A 81 -22.02 -11.98 1.02
C PHE A 81 -22.18 -12.09 -0.49
N LEU A 82 -21.75 -13.21 -1.09
CA LEU A 82 -21.92 -13.45 -2.52
C LEU A 82 -23.40 -13.50 -2.92
N GLU A 83 -24.28 -14.08 -2.10
CA GLU A 83 -25.73 -14.07 -2.37
C GLU A 83 -26.33 -12.66 -2.27
N ALA A 84 -25.89 -11.84 -1.29
CA ALA A 84 -26.31 -10.45 -1.19
C ALA A 84 -25.91 -9.63 -2.44
N VAL A 85 -24.67 -9.83 -2.93
CA VAL A 85 -24.20 -9.18 -4.15
C VAL A 85 -24.92 -9.72 -5.39
N LYS A 86 -25.19 -11.01 -5.47
CA LYS A 86 -25.99 -11.56 -6.57
C LYS A 86 -27.40 -10.95 -6.61
N GLU A 87 -28.00 -10.73 -5.45
CA GLU A 87 -29.39 -10.28 -5.33
C GLU A 87 -29.56 -8.75 -5.50
N CYS A 88 -28.56 -7.94 -5.13
CA CYS A 88 -28.61 -6.47 -5.16
C CYS A 88 -27.41 -5.77 -5.82
N GLY A 89 -26.39 -6.49 -6.29
CA GLY A 89 -25.20 -5.93 -6.93
C GLY A 89 -25.46 -5.29 -8.30
N LYS A 90 -26.65 -5.48 -8.87
CA LYS A 90 -27.09 -4.83 -10.12
C LYS A 90 -28.30 -3.94 -9.85
N GLY A 91 -28.09 -2.62 -9.83
CA GLY A 91 -29.14 -1.62 -9.58
C GLY A 91 -29.56 -1.42 -8.13
N GLY A 92 -28.99 -2.18 -7.18
CA GLY A 92 -29.39 -2.17 -5.76
C GLY A 92 -28.32 -1.64 -4.81
N VAL A 93 -28.56 -1.88 -3.53
CA VAL A 93 -27.65 -1.60 -2.41
C VAL A 93 -27.34 -2.90 -1.69
N VAL A 94 -26.08 -3.26 -1.59
CA VAL A 94 -25.58 -4.32 -0.70
C VAL A 94 -25.08 -3.63 0.55
N ARG A 95 -25.78 -3.82 1.67
CA ARG A 95 -25.44 -3.19 2.95
C ARG A 95 -24.83 -4.21 3.91
N LEU A 96 -23.68 -3.84 4.47
CA LEU A 96 -23.03 -4.53 5.56
C LEU A 96 -23.10 -3.63 6.81
N PRO A 97 -24.11 -3.77 7.70
CA PRO A 97 -24.17 -3.07 8.99
C PRO A 97 -22.90 -3.25 9.84
N ASP A 98 -22.71 -2.40 10.85
CA ASP A 98 -21.54 -2.41 11.73
C ASP A 98 -21.38 -3.77 12.45
N ALA A 99 -20.48 -4.59 11.91
CA ALA A 99 -20.11 -5.93 12.35
C ALA A 99 -18.83 -6.37 11.63
N ASN A 100 -18.31 -7.55 11.99
CA ASN A 100 -17.21 -8.19 11.29
C ASN A 100 -17.74 -9.31 10.38
N TYR A 101 -17.47 -9.24 9.08
CA TYR A 101 -17.88 -10.23 8.08
C TYR A 101 -16.67 -11.05 7.66
N THR A 102 -16.63 -12.33 8.01
CA THR A 102 -15.48 -13.17 7.74
C THR A 102 -15.53 -13.68 6.30
N ILE A 103 -14.50 -13.42 5.51
CA ILE A 103 -14.32 -13.98 4.17
C ILE A 103 -13.20 -15.01 4.24
N SER A 104 -13.53 -16.27 3.96
CA SER A 104 -12.63 -17.41 4.15
C SER A 104 -11.85 -17.81 2.90
N ARG A 105 -12.20 -17.25 1.73
CA ARG A 105 -11.64 -17.63 0.43
C ARG A 105 -11.64 -16.48 -0.56
N PRO A 106 -10.84 -16.56 -1.65
CA PRO A 106 -10.87 -15.57 -2.71
C PRO A 106 -12.25 -15.43 -3.34
N ILE A 107 -12.61 -14.18 -3.65
CA ILE A 107 -13.90 -13.80 -4.21
C ILE A 107 -13.74 -12.81 -5.35
N ILE A 108 -14.64 -12.96 -6.33
CA ILE A 108 -14.83 -12.01 -7.42
C ILE A 108 -16.30 -11.63 -7.39
N ILE A 109 -16.56 -10.32 -7.33
CA ILE A 109 -17.93 -9.79 -7.38
C ILE A 109 -18.11 -8.84 -8.55
N GLU A 110 -19.34 -8.72 -9.03
CA GLU A 110 -19.74 -7.79 -10.08
C GLU A 110 -20.73 -6.77 -9.53
N LEU A 111 -20.47 -5.49 -9.77
CA LEU A 111 -21.31 -4.37 -9.38
C LEU A 111 -21.67 -3.52 -10.60
N GLU A 112 -22.96 -3.28 -10.81
CA GLU A 112 -23.49 -2.46 -11.90
C GLU A 112 -24.56 -1.51 -11.36
N HIS A 113 -24.40 -0.20 -11.55
CA HIS A 113 -25.38 0.80 -11.10
C HIS A 113 -25.80 0.63 -9.61
N SER A 114 -24.86 0.22 -8.77
CA SER A 114 -25.14 -0.27 -7.42
C SER A 114 -24.22 0.35 -6.37
N THR A 115 -24.51 0.05 -5.11
CA THR A 115 -23.71 0.53 -3.98
C THR A 115 -23.37 -0.63 -3.05
N LEU A 116 -22.08 -0.77 -2.73
CA LEU A 116 -21.62 -1.57 -1.59
C LEU A 116 -21.45 -0.62 -0.40
N ASP A 117 -22.40 -0.67 0.53
CA ASP A 117 -22.57 0.23 1.67
C ASP A 117 -22.11 -0.47 2.96
N VAL A 118 -20.88 -0.19 3.38
CA VAL A 118 -20.19 -0.93 4.44
C VAL A 118 -20.04 -0.03 5.67
N HIS A 119 -20.51 -0.53 6.82
CA HIS A 119 -20.43 0.15 8.11
C HIS A 119 -19.49 -0.58 9.10
N GLY A 120 -19.03 -1.78 8.73
CA GLY A 120 -18.14 -2.64 9.51
C GLY A 120 -16.96 -3.15 8.68
N TRP A 121 -16.45 -4.35 8.99
CA TRP A 121 -15.23 -4.88 8.37
C TRP A 121 -15.49 -6.13 7.55
N ILE A 122 -15.01 -6.13 6.31
CA ILE A 122 -14.79 -7.36 5.53
C ILE A 122 -13.41 -7.89 5.94
N SER A 123 -13.38 -8.99 6.68
CA SER A 123 -12.16 -9.51 7.29
C SER A 123 -11.75 -10.85 6.69
N PHE A 124 -10.49 -10.97 6.28
CA PHE A 124 -9.98 -12.24 5.75
C PHE A 124 -9.51 -13.17 6.87
N THR A 125 -9.72 -14.47 6.69
CA THR A 125 -9.08 -15.50 7.53
C THR A 125 -7.56 -15.45 7.38
N GLN A 126 -6.81 -15.91 8.39
CA GLN A 126 -5.36 -15.73 8.46
C GLN A 126 -4.56 -17.01 8.12
N ASP A 127 -5.17 -17.99 7.46
CA ASP A 127 -4.47 -19.18 6.97
C ASP A 127 -3.64 -18.85 5.72
N VAL A 128 -2.41 -18.39 5.95
CA VAL A 128 -1.46 -17.98 4.91
C VAL A 128 -1.31 -19.04 3.83
N GLN A 129 -1.19 -20.32 4.20
CA GLN A 129 -0.95 -21.38 3.21
C GLN A 129 -2.19 -21.62 2.35
N TYR A 130 -3.39 -21.62 2.96
CA TYR A 130 -4.64 -21.73 2.20
C TYR A 130 -4.78 -20.61 1.17
N TRP A 131 -4.52 -19.36 1.56
CA TRP A 131 -4.61 -18.22 0.65
C TRP A 131 -3.58 -18.28 -0.48
N ILE A 132 -2.34 -18.72 -0.19
CA ILE A 132 -1.32 -18.95 -1.21
C ILE A 132 -1.81 -20.00 -2.23
N ASP A 133 -2.36 -21.11 -1.75
CA ASP A 133 -2.77 -22.24 -2.61
C ASP A 133 -4.02 -21.94 -3.44
N ASN A 134 -4.91 -21.07 -2.93
CA ASN A 134 -6.19 -20.74 -3.58
C ASN A 134 -6.22 -19.37 -4.26
N ARG A 135 -5.10 -18.62 -4.23
CA ARG A 135 -4.99 -17.27 -4.81
C ARG A 135 -5.52 -17.18 -6.24
N ILE A 136 -5.94 -15.97 -6.61
CA ILE A 136 -6.18 -15.62 -8.00
C ILE A 136 -4.85 -15.11 -8.58
N GLU A 137 -4.33 -15.77 -9.61
CA GLU A 137 -3.07 -15.39 -10.22
C GLU A 137 -3.19 -14.06 -10.99
N PHE A 138 -2.26 -13.14 -10.74
CA PHE A 138 -2.13 -11.90 -11.47
C PHE A 138 -0.82 -11.89 -12.26
N PRO A 139 -0.87 -11.96 -13.60
CA PRO A 139 0.34 -12.13 -14.41
C PRO A 139 1.38 -11.04 -14.24
N PHE A 140 0.96 -9.80 -13.99
CA PHE A 140 1.88 -8.70 -13.75
C PHE A 140 2.65 -8.95 -12.46
N GLN A 141 3.97 -8.97 -12.59
CA GLN A 141 4.94 -9.30 -11.56
C GLN A 141 4.76 -10.66 -10.88
N ASN A 142 4.01 -11.60 -11.49
CA ASN A 142 3.69 -12.89 -10.89
C ASN A 142 3.06 -12.75 -9.49
N GLN A 143 2.16 -11.78 -9.34
CA GLN A 143 1.54 -11.42 -8.07
C GLN A 143 0.21 -12.16 -7.85
N SER A 144 -0.41 -11.92 -6.69
CA SER A 144 -1.59 -12.65 -6.21
C SER A 144 -2.73 -11.70 -5.88
N LEU A 145 -3.97 -12.12 -6.14
CA LEU A 145 -5.20 -11.41 -5.80
C LEU A 145 -6.10 -12.30 -4.94
N ALA A 146 -6.93 -11.67 -4.10
CA ALA A 146 -7.91 -12.36 -3.25
C ALA A 146 -9.33 -11.80 -3.41
N PHE A 147 -9.51 -10.48 -3.42
CA PHE A 147 -10.82 -9.85 -3.57
C PHE A 147 -10.83 -8.93 -4.79
N ILE A 148 -11.61 -9.30 -5.80
CA ILE A 148 -11.76 -8.56 -7.06
C ILE A 148 -13.18 -8.01 -7.18
N ILE A 149 -13.30 -6.72 -7.51
CA ILE A 149 -14.56 -6.08 -7.90
C ILE A 149 -14.47 -5.68 -9.37
N ARG A 150 -15.49 -6.06 -10.15
CA ARG A 150 -15.65 -5.70 -11.56
C ARG A 150 -16.98 -4.99 -11.80
N GLY A 151 -17.09 -4.29 -12.93
CA GLY A 151 -18.36 -3.76 -13.43
C GLY A 151 -18.32 -2.24 -13.66
N HIS A 152 -19.46 -1.56 -13.55
CA HIS A 152 -19.50 -0.13 -13.87
C HIS A 152 -20.57 0.64 -13.10
N ASP A 153 -20.34 1.95 -12.97
CA ASP A 153 -21.27 2.88 -12.33
C ASP A 153 -21.64 2.46 -10.89
N TYR A 154 -20.65 2.06 -10.10
CA TYR A 154 -20.86 1.62 -8.73
C TYR A 154 -20.09 2.45 -7.71
N THR A 155 -20.58 2.43 -6.48
CA THR A 155 -19.97 3.11 -5.33
C THR A 155 -19.63 2.11 -4.23
N LEU A 156 -18.41 2.19 -3.72
CA LEU A 156 -18.02 1.59 -2.44
C LEU A 156 -18.03 2.72 -1.41
N ASP A 157 -18.85 2.60 -0.37
CA ASP A 157 -18.93 3.58 0.72
C ASP A 157 -18.62 2.87 2.03
N GLY A 158 -17.55 3.29 2.70
CA GLY A 158 -17.15 2.74 3.99
C GLY A 158 -17.75 3.48 5.20
N ASN A 159 -18.51 4.57 5.01
CA ASN A 159 -19.18 5.28 6.10
C ASN A 159 -18.25 5.61 7.30
N ASP A 160 -17.04 6.09 7.00
CA ASP A 160 -15.98 6.57 7.94
C ASP A 160 -15.31 5.50 8.82
N LYS A 161 -15.83 4.28 8.86
CA LYS A 161 -15.28 3.18 9.67
C LYS A 161 -15.00 1.91 8.89
N GLY A 162 -15.82 1.66 7.88
CA GLY A 162 -15.90 0.39 7.19
C GLY A 162 -14.91 0.23 6.06
N GLY A 163 -14.76 -1.03 5.66
CA GLY A 163 -13.91 -1.42 4.55
C GLY A 163 -13.34 -2.82 4.75
N ILE A 164 -12.03 -2.97 4.62
CA ILE A 164 -11.34 -4.27 4.67
C ILE A 164 -10.36 -4.31 5.84
N ASN A 165 -10.38 -5.42 6.57
CA ASN A 165 -9.30 -5.82 7.46
C ASN A 165 -8.61 -7.05 6.85
N GLY A 166 -7.40 -6.85 6.34
CA GLY A 166 -6.69 -7.89 5.61
C GLY A 166 -6.11 -9.00 6.49
N GLY A 167 -6.04 -8.82 7.82
CA GLY A 167 -5.35 -9.77 8.71
C GLY A 167 -3.84 -9.83 8.47
N GLY A 168 -3.25 -8.72 8.05
CA GLY A 168 -1.87 -8.56 7.59
C GLY A 168 -0.77 -9.05 8.53
N GLN A 169 -0.97 -9.10 9.85
CA GLN A 169 0.07 -9.57 10.78
C GLN A 169 0.64 -10.95 10.40
N ALA A 170 -0.23 -11.91 10.06
CA ALA A 170 0.22 -13.25 9.64
C ALA A 170 1.10 -13.20 8.38
N TRP A 171 0.88 -12.21 7.51
CA TRP A 171 1.63 -11.98 6.28
C TRP A 171 2.93 -11.21 6.53
N TYR A 172 2.95 -10.29 7.48
CA TYR A 172 4.17 -9.58 7.90
C TYR A 172 5.14 -10.57 8.54
N ASP A 173 4.65 -11.47 9.40
CA ASP A 173 5.45 -12.54 10.00
C ASP A 173 5.98 -13.50 8.93
N TYR A 174 5.15 -13.82 7.93
CA TYR A 174 5.56 -14.64 6.80
C TYR A 174 6.65 -13.95 5.96
N ALA A 175 6.57 -12.65 5.72
CA ALA A 175 7.48 -11.90 4.84
C ALA A 175 8.65 -11.20 5.55
N ARG A 176 8.79 -11.35 6.88
CA ARG A 176 9.76 -10.63 7.71
C ARG A 176 11.22 -10.66 7.25
N ASP A 177 11.62 -11.67 6.48
CA ASP A 177 13.00 -11.86 6.03
C ASP A 177 13.20 -11.51 4.54
N PHE A 178 12.12 -11.28 3.80
CA PHE A 178 12.17 -11.09 2.35
C PHE A 178 10.92 -10.38 1.82
N GLY A 179 11.08 -9.13 1.37
CA GLY A 179 10.07 -8.45 0.56
C GLY A 179 9.73 -9.24 -0.72
N ASN A 180 8.55 -8.99 -1.31
CA ASN A 180 8.02 -9.71 -2.49
C ASN A 180 7.97 -11.24 -2.31
N LYS A 181 7.79 -11.70 -1.06
CA LYS A 181 7.57 -13.12 -0.80
C LYS A 181 6.32 -13.61 -1.54
N PHE A 182 6.45 -14.78 -2.17
CA PHE A 182 5.46 -15.34 -3.06
C PHE A 182 4.09 -15.51 -2.40
N GLY A 183 3.03 -15.31 -3.20
CA GLY A 183 1.68 -15.73 -2.85
C GLY A 183 0.91 -14.78 -1.92
N ARG A 184 1.50 -13.66 -1.48
CA ARG A 184 0.78 -12.63 -0.71
C ARG A 184 -0.26 -11.95 -1.59
N PRO A 185 -1.57 -12.08 -1.31
CA PRO A 185 -2.59 -11.47 -2.13
C PRO A 185 -2.79 -9.99 -1.79
N MET A 186 -3.11 -9.17 -2.79
CA MET A 186 -3.56 -7.80 -2.56
C MET A 186 -4.95 -7.80 -1.91
N SER A 187 -5.19 -6.83 -1.02
CA SER A 187 -6.43 -6.80 -0.23
C SER A 187 -7.66 -6.45 -1.06
N LEU A 188 -7.53 -5.56 -2.05
CA LEU A 188 -8.60 -5.19 -2.97
C LEU A 188 -8.06 -4.90 -4.38
N ALA A 189 -8.67 -5.52 -5.38
CA ALA A 189 -8.47 -5.18 -6.79
C ALA A 189 -9.75 -4.67 -7.42
N ILE A 190 -9.67 -3.48 -8.03
CA ILE A 190 -10.69 -2.94 -8.92
C ILE A 190 -10.27 -3.28 -10.34
N GLU A 191 -10.89 -4.30 -10.92
CA GLU A 191 -10.48 -4.83 -12.21
C GLU A 191 -11.55 -4.53 -13.27
N LYS A 192 -11.12 -4.15 -14.48
CA LYS A 192 -12.00 -3.98 -15.66
C LYS A 192 -13.26 -3.18 -15.34
N SER A 193 -13.08 -2.11 -14.56
CA SER A 193 -14.17 -1.33 -14.02
C SER A 193 -14.21 0.07 -14.62
N LYS A 194 -15.42 0.65 -14.68
CA LYS A 194 -15.62 2.01 -15.21
C LYS A 194 -16.56 2.83 -14.34
N ASN A 195 -16.25 4.11 -14.13
CA ASN A 195 -17.08 5.03 -13.33
C ASN A 195 -17.28 4.50 -11.91
N VAL A 196 -16.17 4.37 -11.18
CA VAL A 196 -16.16 3.85 -9.81
C VAL A 196 -15.90 4.97 -8.82
N VAL A 197 -16.67 5.00 -7.74
CA VAL A 197 -16.39 5.86 -6.59
C VAL A 197 -16.08 4.97 -5.39
N ILE A 198 -14.89 5.12 -4.82
CA ILE A 198 -14.49 4.54 -3.54
C ILE A 198 -14.40 5.70 -2.56
N LYS A 199 -15.24 5.70 -1.53
CA LYS A 199 -15.26 6.79 -0.55
C LYS A 199 -15.39 6.35 0.89
N ASN A 200 -14.84 7.15 1.80
CA ASN A 200 -14.87 6.94 3.24
C ASN A 200 -14.41 5.52 3.63
N TRP A 201 -13.44 4.98 2.88
CA TRP A 201 -13.12 3.56 2.89
C TRP A 201 -11.75 3.33 3.53
N SER A 202 -11.69 2.34 4.41
CA SER A 202 -10.46 1.95 5.10
C SER A 202 -9.97 0.57 4.67
N ILE A 203 -8.67 0.42 4.44
CA ILE A 203 -8.00 -0.88 4.39
C ILE A 203 -6.97 -0.93 5.51
N ILE A 204 -7.26 -1.70 6.54
CA ILE A 204 -6.34 -1.93 7.64
C ILE A 204 -5.69 -3.31 7.51
N GLN A 205 -4.45 -3.41 7.98
CA GLN A 205 -3.69 -4.66 7.99
C GLN A 205 -3.69 -5.34 6.61
N PRO A 206 -3.31 -4.65 5.51
CA PRO A 206 -3.29 -5.27 4.20
C PRO A 206 -2.26 -6.41 4.16
N GLN A 207 -2.56 -7.48 3.42
CA GLN A 207 -1.67 -8.67 3.33
C GLN A 207 -0.44 -8.42 2.45
N PHE A 208 -0.57 -7.48 1.50
CA PHE A 208 0.41 -7.01 0.53
C PHE A 208 0.02 -5.58 0.15
N TRP A 209 -0.04 -5.22 -1.14
CA TRP A 209 -0.64 -3.96 -1.59
C TRP A 209 -2.11 -3.88 -1.16
N ALA A 210 -2.50 -2.75 -0.58
CA ALA A 210 -3.84 -2.56 -0.05
C ALA A 210 -4.88 -2.46 -1.17
N LEU A 211 -4.63 -1.63 -2.18
CA LEU A 211 -5.51 -1.43 -3.32
C LEU A 211 -4.73 -1.46 -4.64
N ILE A 212 -5.28 -2.10 -5.66
CA ILE A 212 -4.84 -1.93 -7.04
C ILE A 212 -6.02 -1.64 -7.98
N THR A 213 -5.86 -0.69 -8.91
CA THR A 213 -6.75 -0.55 -10.07
C THR A 213 -6.11 -1.19 -11.30
N ILE A 214 -6.84 -2.10 -11.95
CA ILE A 214 -6.37 -2.92 -13.07
C ILE A 214 -7.29 -2.71 -14.26
N GLU A 215 -6.75 -2.28 -15.40
CA GLU A 215 -7.50 -2.19 -16.67
C GLU A 215 -8.83 -1.42 -16.53
N SER A 216 -8.81 -0.34 -15.75
CA SER A 216 -10.01 0.40 -15.33
C SER A 216 -9.98 1.86 -15.79
N GLU A 217 -11.14 2.52 -15.77
CA GLU A 217 -11.31 3.89 -16.26
C GLU A 217 -12.21 4.72 -15.35
N ASN A 218 -11.86 5.99 -15.11
CA ASN A 218 -12.69 6.94 -14.37
C ASN A 218 -12.99 6.45 -12.94
N ILE A 219 -11.96 6.45 -12.11
CA ILE A 219 -11.99 5.99 -10.72
C ILE A 219 -11.74 7.18 -9.79
N LEU A 220 -12.66 7.44 -8.87
CA LEU A 220 -12.49 8.39 -7.78
C LEU A 220 -12.24 7.62 -6.49
N ILE A 221 -11.11 7.89 -5.84
CA ILE A 221 -10.74 7.38 -4.52
C ILE A 221 -10.68 8.57 -3.58
N LYS A 222 -11.61 8.64 -2.64
CA LYS A 222 -11.84 9.83 -1.82
C LYS A 222 -11.97 9.49 -0.34
N ASP A 223 -11.35 10.26 0.54
CA ASP A 223 -11.42 10.03 1.99
C ASP A 223 -11.02 8.57 2.31
N PHE A 224 -9.86 8.18 1.78
CA PHE A 224 -9.34 6.81 1.81
C PHE A 224 -8.27 6.68 2.89
N TYR A 225 -8.27 5.57 3.61
CA TYR A 225 -7.30 5.32 4.68
C TYR A 225 -6.68 3.95 4.53
N VAL A 226 -5.35 3.89 4.56
CA VAL A 226 -4.59 2.63 4.61
C VAL A 226 -3.70 2.63 5.84
N ASN A 227 -3.71 1.52 6.57
CA ASN A 227 -2.79 1.31 7.68
C ASN A 227 -2.27 -0.12 7.72
N ALA A 228 -0.98 -0.27 7.45
CA ALA A 228 -0.19 -1.43 7.81
C ALA A 228 0.65 -1.12 9.04
N THR A 229 0.44 -1.89 10.12
CA THR A 229 1.19 -1.77 11.38
C THR A 229 1.51 -3.17 11.86
N SER A 230 2.77 -3.44 12.19
CA SER A 230 3.15 -4.72 12.79
C SER A 230 3.00 -4.61 14.30
N TYR A 231 2.39 -5.62 14.91
CA TYR A 231 2.26 -5.74 16.36
C TYR A 231 3.54 -6.28 17.02
N ASN A 232 4.52 -6.72 16.22
CA ASN A 232 5.81 -7.18 16.72
C ASN A 232 6.75 -5.99 16.97
N PRO A 233 7.23 -5.78 18.20
CA PRO A 233 8.09 -4.64 18.54
C PRO A 233 9.40 -4.58 17.74
N GLU A 234 9.93 -5.74 17.36
CA GLU A 234 11.18 -5.88 16.60
C GLU A 234 11.10 -5.25 15.20
N SER A 235 9.89 -5.17 14.63
CA SER A 235 9.67 -4.62 13.29
C SER A 235 10.05 -3.14 13.17
N ALA A 236 9.99 -2.37 14.27
CA ALA A 236 10.34 -0.96 14.27
C ALA A 236 11.86 -0.71 14.25
N SER A 237 12.67 -1.73 14.54
CA SER A 237 14.13 -1.67 14.57
C SER A 237 14.80 -2.39 13.40
N ASP A 238 14.00 -3.02 12.53
CA ASP A 238 14.52 -3.76 11.38
C ASP A 238 14.57 -2.84 10.17
N ASP A 239 15.79 -2.58 9.71
CA ASP A 239 16.10 -1.59 8.67
C ASP A 239 15.33 -1.86 7.36
N LYS A 240 14.93 -3.11 7.10
CA LYS A 240 14.06 -3.52 6.00
C LYS A 240 13.41 -4.86 6.36
N ASN A 241 12.08 -4.97 6.42
CA ASN A 241 11.35 -6.04 5.69
C ASN A 241 9.90 -6.30 6.12
N TRP A 242 9.50 -6.08 7.38
CA TRP A 242 8.23 -6.67 7.86
C TRP A 242 7.00 -6.11 7.16
N LEU A 243 7.00 -4.79 6.93
CA LEU A 243 5.93 -4.08 6.24
C LEU A 243 6.26 -3.80 4.76
N GLN A 244 7.33 -4.39 4.21
CA GLN A 244 7.68 -4.19 2.81
C GLN A 244 6.57 -4.73 1.90
N ASN A 245 6.28 -3.96 0.86
CA ASN A 245 5.19 -4.13 -0.10
C ASN A 245 3.79 -4.10 0.51
N THR A 246 3.63 -3.25 1.53
CA THR A 246 2.31 -2.80 1.97
C THR A 246 1.95 -1.49 1.29
N ASP A 247 2.04 -1.47 -0.05
CA ASP A 247 1.73 -0.30 -0.86
C ASP A 247 0.29 0.17 -0.55
N GLY A 248 0.08 1.49 -0.48
CA GLY A 248 -1.21 2.08 -0.19
C GLY A 248 -2.18 1.91 -1.35
N THR A 249 -1.76 2.30 -2.54
CA THR A 249 -2.55 2.11 -3.77
C THR A 249 -1.67 2.08 -5.01
N ASP A 250 -2.01 1.16 -5.89
CA ASP A 250 -1.31 0.94 -7.15
C ASP A 250 -2.26 1.14 -8.34
N THR A 251 -1.75 1.71 -9.43
CA THR A 251 -2.48 1.80 -10.69
C THR A 251 -1.76 0.99 -11.76
N TYR A 252 -2.49 0.16 -12.50
CA TYR A 252 -1.96 -0.64 -13.60
C TYR A 252 -2.92 -0.64 -14.78
N LYS A 253 -2.44 -0.20 -15.96
CA LYS A 253 -3.25 -0.06 -17.18
C LYS A 253 -4.56 0.71 -16.93
N THR A 254 -4.49 1.77 -16.16
CA THR A 254 -5.67 2.53 -15.73
C THR A 254 -5.63 3.94 -16.29
N HIS A 255 -6.80 4.48 -16.61
CA HIS A 255 -6.97 5.82 -17.16
C HIS A 255 -7.94 6.65 -16.31
N ASN A 256 -7.60 7.90 -16.03
CA ASN A 256 -8.44 8.83 -15.27
C ASN A 256 -8.70 8.33 -13.84
N VAL A 257 -7.70 8.43 -12.96
CA VAL A 257 -7.81 8.12 -11.53
C VAL A 257 -7.58 9.38 -10.73
N THR A 258 -8.48 9.67 -9.78
CA THR A 258 -8.36 10.79 -8.87
C THR A 258 -8.28 10.31 -7.43
N PHE A 259 -7.25 10.72 -6.71
CA PHE A 259 -7.11 10.56 -5.26
C PHE A 259 -7.39 11.89 -4.56
N GLU A 260 -8.35 11.91 -3.62
CA GLU A 260 -8.66 13.08 -2.80
C GLU A 260 -8.68 12.69 -1.32
N ASN A 261 -7.92 13.40 -0.48
CA ASN A 261 -7.89 13.13 0.97
C ASN A 261 -7.50 11.67 1.25
N PHE A 262 -6.28 11.31 0.88
CA PHE A 262 -5.74 9.97 1.12
C PHE A 262 -4.72 10.00 2.26
N VAL A 263 -4.91 9.12 3.25
CA VAL A 263 -3.97 8.94 4.36
C VAL A 263 -3.43 7.51 4.34
N TYR A 264 -2.11 7.40 4.30
CA TYR A 264 -1.38 6.14 4.26
C TYR A 264 -0.42 6.02 5.43
N GLN A 265 -0.41 4.89 6.10
CA GLN A 265 0.69 4.44 6.94
C GLN A 265 1.10 3.03 6.53
N GLY A 266 2.39 2.81 6.27
CA GLY A 266 2.91 1.49 5.94
C GLY A 266 4.41 1.47 5.67
N GLY A 267 4.88 0.43 4.99
CA GLY A 267 6.31 0.15 4.79
C GLY A 267 6.80 0.24 3.34
N ASP A 268 5.98 0.69 2.39
CA ASP A 268 6.35 0.76 0.97
C ASP A 268 5.67 1.98 0.30
N ASP A 269 5.35 1.89 -0.99
CA ASP A 269 4.80 2.98 -1.77
C ASP A 269 3.44 3.45 -1.23
N CYS A 270 3.32 4.72 -0.91
CA CYS A 270 2.04 5.35 -0.58
C CYS A 270 1.10 5.30 -1.80
N ILE A 271 1.59 5.75 -2.95
CA ILE A 271 0.95 5.61 -4.26
C ILE A 271 2.01 5.11 -5.26
N ALA A 272 1.73 4.05 -6.00
CA ALA A 272 2.59 3.60 -7.09
C ALA A 272 1.88 3.59 -8.45
N LEU A 273 2.42 4.37 -9.39
CA LEU A 273 1.95 4.40 -10.78
C LEU A 273 2.70 3.33 -11.57
N LYS A 274 2.10 2.15 -11.73
CA LYS A 274 2.68 1.05 -12.54
C LYS A 274 2.38 1.28 -14.05
N PRO A 275 2.83 0.39 -14.96
CA PRO A 275 2.69 0.60 -16.40
C PRO A 275 1.29 0.97 -16.88
N ASN A 276 1.25 1.89 -17.86
CA ASN A 276 0.06 2.38 -18.54
C ASN A 276 -0.92 3.09 -17.59
N SER A 277 -0.39 3.89 -16.66
CA SER A 277 -1.17 4.78 -15.78
C SER A 277 -1.25 6.17 -16.41
N THR A 278 -2.46 6.62 -16.73
CA THR A 278 -2.66 7.90 -17.46
C THR A 278 -3.78 8.75 -16.87
N MET A 279 -3.68 10.08 -17.00
CA MET A 279 -4.64 11.02 -16.41
C MET A 279 -4.81 10.79 -14.91
N ILE A 280 -3.71 10.88 -14.16
CA ILE A 280 -3.72 10.64 -12.72
C ILE A 280 -3.73 11.99 -12.00
N THR A 281 -4.65 12.18 -11.07
CA THR A 281 -4.69 13.34 -10.18
C THR A 281 -4.60 12.89 -8.74
N ALA A 282 -3.78 13.53 -7.92
CA ALA A 282 -3.80 13.33 -6.48
C ALA A 282 -3.76 14.69 -5.76
N ARG A 283 -4.62 14.87 -4.77
CA ARG A 283 -4.65 16.07 -3.93
C ARG A 283 -4.88 15.74 -2.46
N ASN A 284 -4.19 16.46 -1.60
CA ASN A 284 -4.25 16.29 -0.15
C ASN A 284 -3.95 14.84 0.25
N VAL A 285 -2.71 14.41 0.04
CA VAL A 285 -2.23 13.07 0.38
C VAL A 285 -1.23 13.17 1.53
N SER A 286 -1.41 12.36 2.56
CA SER A 286 -0.48 12.26 3.69
C SER A 286 0.05 10.83 3.82
N CYS A 287 1.36 10.68 3.72
CA CYS A 287 2.06 9.39 3.77
C CYS A 287 2.95 9.34 5.01
N TYR A 288 2.82 8.27 5.81
CA TYR A 288 3.57 8.03 7.03
C TYR A 288 4.41 6.74 6.90
N GLY A 289 5.73 6.90 6.82
CA GLY A 289 6.68 5.82 6.57
C GLY A 289 6.75 5.37 5.11
N GLY A 290 7.53 4.31 4.85
CA GLY A 290 7.63 3.68 3.54
C GLY A 290 8.45 4.47 2.51
N THR A 291 8.11 4.30 1.23
CA THR A 291 8.85 4.83 0.07
C THR A 291 8.11 5.95 -0.67
N GLY A 292 7.03 6.51 -0.12
CA GLY A 292 6.41 7.72 -0.67
C GLY A 292 5.70 7.50 -2.02
N ILE A 293 5.84 8.44 -2.96
CA ILE A 293 5.12 8.42 -4.25
C ILE A 293 6.01 7.88 -5.37
N ALA A 294 5.66 6.71 -5.89
CA ALA A 294 6.42 6.02 -6.93
C ALA A 294 5.83 6.22 -8.33
N PHE A 295 6.69 6.59 -9.27
CA PHE A 295 6.48 6.42 -10.69
C PHE A 295 7.19 5.14 -11.14
N GLY A 296 6.44 4.04 -11.22
CA GLY A 296 6.94 2.71 -11.55
C GLY A 296 6.88 1.72 -10.38
N SER A 297 7.62 0.62 -10.39
CA SER A 297 8.61 0.28 -11.42
C SER A 297 7.98 0.09 -12.80
N ILE A 298 8.67 0.55 -13.85
CA ILE A 298 8.16 0.51 -15.23
C ILE A 298 9.21 -0.05 -16.19
N ALA A 299 8.79 -0.55 -17.35
CA ALA A 299 9.64 -1.16 -18.38
C ALA A 299 10.24 -2.53 -17.98
N GLN A 300 9.52 -3.31 -17.17
CA GLN A 300 10.01 -4.60 -16.66
C GLN A 300 10.07 -5.71 -17.72
N TYR A 301 9.28 -5.63 -18.79
CA TYR A 301 9.08 -6.77 -19.69
C TYR A 301 9.69 -6.53 -21.08
N PRO A 302 10.48 -7.48 -21.61
CA PRO A 302 11.14 -7.37 -22.92
C PRO A 302 10.19 -6.98 -24.05
N GLY A 303 10.52 -5.90 -24.76
CA GLY A 303 9.76 -5.47 -25.93
C GLY A 303 8.35 -4.94 -25.63
N VAL A 304 7.98 -4.77 -24.36
CA VAL A 304 6.73 -4.15 -23.96
C VAL A 304 6.91 -2.63 -23.91
N LEU A 305 6.00 -1.91 -24.54
CA LEU A 305 5.86 -0.47 -24.42
C LEU A 305 5.01 -0.18 -23.19
N ASP A 306 5.60 0.54 -22.24
CA ASP A 306 4.91 1.06 -21.06
C ASP A 306 4.87 2.58 -21.10
N ILE A 307 3.81 3.20 -20.58
CA ILE A 307 3.75 4.65 -20.39
C ILE A 307 3.29 5.05 -18.99
N ILE A 308 3.72 6.22 -18.54
CA ILE A 308 3.01 7.02 -17.53
C ILE A 308 2.82 8.41 -18.14
N GLN A 309 1.60 8.95 -18.14
CA GLN A 309 1.35 10.21 -18.82
C GLN A 309 0.23 11.02 -18.19
N ASP A 310 0.35 12.34 -18.21
CA ASP A 310 -0.69 13.29 -17.79
C ASP A 310 -0.97 13.10 -16.30
N VAL A 311 0.03 13.41 -15.47
CA VAL A 311 -0.03 13.22 -14.02
C VAL A 311 0.05 14.58 -13.32
N HIS A 312 -0.89 14.86 -12.42
CA HIS A 312 -0.93 16.07 -11.61
C HIS A 312 -1.06 15.73 -10.13
N LEU A 313 -0.02 15.99 -9.35
CA LEU A 313 -0.01 15.75 -7.91
C LEU A 313 0.18 17.09 -7.18
N GLU A 314 -0.68 17.39 -6.22
CA GLU A 314 -0.61 18.61 -5.41
C GLU A 314 -0.94 18.36 -3.93
N ASP A 315 -0.40 19.18 -3.03
CA ASP A 315 -0.63 19.09 -1.57
C ASP A 315 -0.29 17.69 -1.01
N ILE A 316 0.98 17.31 -1.14
CA ILE A 316 1.50 16.03 -0.67
C ILE A 316 2.34 16.24 0.59
N ARG A 317 2.08 15.45 1.63
CA ARG A 317 2.82 15.49 2.89
C ARG A 317 3.44 14.13 3.17
N LEU A 318 4.75 14.07 3.35
CA LEU A 318 5.47 12.84 3.66
C LEU A 318 6.18 12.97 5.01
N TYR A 319 5.97 11.98 5.87
CA TYR A 319 6.50 11.94 7.23
C TYR A 319 7.13 10.57 7.52
N PRO A 320 8.06 10.48 8.48
CA PRO A 320 8.42 9.18 9.05
C PRO A 320 7.23 8.63 9.85
N SER A 321 7.29 7.34 10.19
CA SER A 321 6.41 6.74 11.19
C SER A 321 7.22 6.01 12.26
N SER A 322 6.59 5.68 13.38
CA SER A 322 7.21 4.83 14.40
C SER A 322 7.39 3.37 13.97
N GLN A 323 6.89 2.98 12.79
CA GLN A 323 6.94 1.62 12.25
C GLN A 323 7.94 1.49 11.10
N CYS A 324 8.09 2.55 10.32
CA CYS A 324 8.95 2.60 9.16
C CYS A 324 9.42 4.05 8.93
N LEU A 325 10.72 4.23 8.71
CA LEU A 325 11.29 5.52 8.32
C LEU A 325 10.81 5.90 6.91
N GLY A 326 10.82 7.20 6.59
CA GLY A 326 10.58 7.66 5.23
C GLY A 326 11.83 7.48 4.37
N TYR A 327 11.79 6.61 3.37
CA TYR A 327 12.96 6.26 2.56
C TYR A 327 13.07 7.07 1.26
N GLN A 328 11.98 7.16 0.51
CA GLN A 328 11.88 7.95 -0.73
C GLN A 328 10.74 8.97 -0.59
N GLY A 329 10.87 10.12 -1.26
CA GLY A 329 9.82 11.14 -1.30
C GLY A 329 8.95 10.99 -2.54
N VAL A 330 9.29 11.72 -3.60
CA VAL A 330 8.73 11.52 -4.95
C VAL A 330 9.82 10.94 -5.82
N TYR A 331 9.59 9.75 -6.37
CA TYR A 331 10.65 9.03 -7.03
C TYR A 331 10.23 8.22 -8.26
N PHE A 332 11.17 8.05 -9.18
CA PHE A 332 10.94 7.53 -10.53
C PHE A 332 11.86 6.34 -10.77
N LYS A 333 11.28 5.17 -11.09
CA LYS A 333 12.05 3.91 -11.18
C LYS A 333 11.72 3.14 -12.46
N SER A 334 12.71 2.95 -13.33
CA SER A 334 12.58 2.11 -14.53
C SER A 334 13.61 1.00 -14.54
N TRP A 335 13.18 -0.19 -14.98
CA TRP A 335 14.03 -1.34 -15.13
C TRP A 335 15.13 -1.14 -16.17
N ILE A 336 16.25 -1.81 -15.93
CA ILE A 336 17.39 -1.96 -16.84
C ILE A 336 16.98 -2.43 -18.25
N SER A 337 17.80 -2.15 -19.27
CA SER A 337 17.48 -2.46 -20.68
C SER A 337 17.60 -3.93 -21.09
N GLN A 338 18.07 -4.81 -20.20
CA GLN A 338 18.20 -6.24 -20.47
C GLN A 338 17.45 -7.02 -19.40
N SER A 339 16.77 -8.09 -19.79
CA SER A 339 16.04 -8.93 -18.84
C SER A 339 16.98 -9.87 -18.11
N TYR A 340 16.98 -9.79 -16.79
CA TYR A 340 17.67 -10.74 -15.91
C TYR A 340 16.70 -11.36 -14.91
N GLY A 341 16.91 -12.63 -14.59
CA GLY A 341 16.09 -13.38 -13.62
C GLY A 341 14.62 -13.51 -14.04
N ILE A 342 13.76 -13.67 -13.04
CA ILE A 342 12.32 -13.91 -13.19
C ILE A 342 11.54 -12.96 -12.27
N PRO A 343 10.41 -12.38 -12.72
CA PRO A 343 9.54 -11.57 -11.87
C PRO A 343 9.12 -12.31 -10.58
N PRO A 344 8.84 -11.59 -9.47
CA PRO A 344 8.78 -10.13 -9.36
C PRO A 344 10.14 -9.41 -9.30
N ASN A 345 11.20 -10.09 -8.82
CA ASN A 345 12.51 -9.46 -8.56
C ASN A 345 13.41 -9.35 -9.81
N GLY A 346 13.16 -10.17 -10.83
CA GLY A 346 13.82 -10.09 -12.13
C GLY A 346 12.98 -9.36 -13.18
N GLY A 347 13.65 -8.89 -14.23
CA GLY A 347 13.05 -8.16 -15.33
C GLY A 347 14.06 -7.29 -16.07
N GLY A 348 13.53 -6.45 -16.94
CA GLY A 348 14.25 -5.52 -17.81
C GLY A 348 13.96 -5.73 -19.30
N GLY A 349 14.35 -4.75 -20.11
CA GLY A 349 14.19 -4.78 -21.56
C GLY A 349 12.85 -4.25 -22.08
N GLY A 350 12.02 -3.67 -21.22
CA GLY A 350 10.90 -2.83 -21.67
C GLY A 350 11.38 -1.48 -22.17
N TYR A 351 10.47 -0.72 -22.79
CA TYR A 351 10.75 0.62 -23.27
C TYR A 351 9.50 1.49 -23.18
N GLY A 352 9.63 2.78 -23.50
CA GLY A 352 8.51 3.71 -23.50
C GLY A 352 8.89 5.02 -22.86
N TYR A 353 7.93 5.67 -22.19
CA TYR A 353 8.16 7.00 -21.63
C TYR A 353 7.24 7.38 -20.47
N CYS A 354 7.74 8.29 -19.64
CA CYS A 354 6.95 9.09 -18.71
C CYS A 354 7.00 10.56 -19.15
N LYS A 355 5.84 11.22 -19.26
CA LYS A 355 5.76 12.64 -19.68
C LYS A 355 4.53 13.38 -19.19
N ASN A 356 4.58 14.72 -19.27
CA ASN A 356 3.54 15.63 -18.83
C ASN A 356 3.17 15.36 -17.37
N VAL A 357 4.15 15.50 -16.50
CA VAL A 357 4.01 15.31 -15.05
C VAL A 357 4.19 16.66 -14.37
N THR A 358 3.27 17.00 -13.49
CA THR A 358 3.40 18.12 -12.56
C THR A 358 3.25 17.61 -11.14
N VAL A 359 4.25 17.86 -10.30
CA VAL A 359 4.18 17.63 -8.86
C VAL A 359 4.46 18.94 -8.16
N LYS A 360 3.54 19.41 -7.33
CA LYS A 360 3.69 20.69 -6.65
C LYS A 360 3.21 20.65 -5.21
N ASP A 361 3.64 21.64 -4.42
CA ASP A 361 3.19 21.83 -3.05
C ASP A 361 3.44 20.56 -2.20
N VAL A 362 4.72 20.19 -2.07
CA VAL A 362 5.15 18.99 -1.37
C VAL A 362 5.91 19.38 -0.10
N TYR A 363 5.46 18.85 1.04
CA TYR A 363 6.15 18.95 2.31
C TYR A 363 6.73 17.60 2.71
N MET A 364 7.99 17.59 3.14
CA MET A 364 8.70 16.38 3.57
C MET A 364 9.38 16.59 4.92
N GLU A 365 9.22 15.61 5.81
CA GLU A 365 9.91 15.55 7.10
C GLU A 365 10.72 14.25 7.17
N ASP A 366 12.02 14.35 7.49
CA ASP A 366 12.92 13.22 7.72
C ASP A 366 12.93 12.14 6.61
N ILE A 367 12.70 12.53 5.35
CA ILE A 367 12.72 11.61 4.21
C ILE A 367 14.15 11.38 3.72
N MET A 368 14.61 10.14 3.60
CA MET A 368 16.02 9.84 3.28
C MET A 368 16.43 10.34 1.89
N HIS A 369 15.58 10.12 0.88
CA HIS A 369 15.78 10.57 -0.49
C HIS A 369 14.52 11.31 -0.99
N PRO A 370 14.39 12.62 -0.69
CA PRO A 370 13.22 13.43 -1.08
C PRO A 370 12.86 13.37 -2.56
N ILE A 371 13.83 13.52 -3.47
CA ILE A 371 13.62 13.41 -4.92
C ILE A 371 14.61 12.39 -5.48
N ALA A 372 14.10 11.34 -6.12
CA ALA A 372 14.98 10.32 -6.68
C ALA A 372 14.57 9.81 -8.06
N VAL A 373 15.57 9.46 -8.87
CA VAL A 373 15.37 8.79 -10.16
C VAL A 373 16.36 7.64 -10.26
N ASP A 374 15.87 6.43 -10.46
CA ASP A 374 16.65 5.22 -10.69
C ASP A 374 16.26 4.59 -12.03
N THR A 375 17.14 4.72 -13.02
CA THR A 375 16.96 4.12 -14.36
C THR A 375 17.81 2.88 -14.57
N THR A 376 18.30 2.29 -13.48
CA THR A 376 19.11 1.08 -13.44
C THR A 376 18.51 0.02 -12.53
N LEU A 377 17.19 0.10 -12.31
CA LEU A 377 16.50 -0.74 -11.34
C LEU A 377 16.66 -2.22 -11.66
N THR A 378 17.14 -2.96 -10.65
CA THR A 378 17.11 -4.42 -10.57
C THR A 378 17.12 -4.83 -9.10
N TYR A 379 16.39 -5.90 -8.76
CA TYR A 379 16.39 -6.47 -7.41
C TYR A 379 17.28 -7.71 -7.30
N LEU A 380 18.11 -7.99 -8.33
CA LEU A 380 19.06 -9.10 -8.34
C LEU A 380 20.43 -8.60 -7.87
N PRO A 381 20.95 -9.06 -6.71
CA PRO A 381 22.21 -8.56 -6.15
C PRO A 381 23.40 -8.67 -7.12
N ASP A 382 23.51 -9.79 -7.83
CA ASP A 382 24.60 -10.04 -8.78
C ASP A 382 24.59 -9.10 -9.99
N VAL A 383 23.43 -8.54 -10.33
CA VAL A 383 23.29 -7.54 -11.40
C VAL A 383 23.51 -6.14 -10.84
N LYS A 384 22.92 -5.82 -9.67
CA LYS A 384 23.05 -4.51 -9.02
C LYS A 384 24.49 -4.16 -8.67
N GLY A 385 25.32 -5.14 -8.32
CA GLY A 385 26.73 -4.95 -7.99
C GLY A 385 27.70 -4.96 -9.18
N GLY A 386 27.21 -5.12 -10.41
CA GLY A 386 28.06 -5.25 -11.60
C GLY A 386 28.64 -3.92 -12.07
N ALA A 387 29.84 -3.93 -12.64
CA ALA A 387 30.49 -2.73 -13.20
C ALA A 387 29.77 -2.17 -14.44
N ASP A 388 29.00 -3.01 -15.15
CA ASP A 388 28.34 -2.71 -16.43
C ASP A 388 26.81 -2.89 -16.36
N ILE A 389 26.16 -2.28 -15.38
CA ILE A 389 24.68 -2.33 -15.26
C ILE A 389 24.04 -1.71 -16.50
N PRO A 390 23.17 -2.42 -17.25
CA PRO A 390 22.58 -1.87 -18.46
C PRO A 390 21.60 -0.73 -18.16
N SER A 391 21.89 0.49 -18.62
CA SER A 391 20.96 1.62 -18.46
C SER A 391 19.61 1.35 -19.13
N SER A 392 18.51 1.84 -18.55
CA SER A 392 17.16 1.66 -19.10
C SER A 392 16.98 2.25 -20.51
N THR A 393 16.07 1.64 -21.29
CA THR A 393 15.58 2.16 -22.58
C THR A 393 14.32 3.03 -22.44
N PHE A 394 13.80 3.20 -21.22
CA PHE A 394 12.67 4.05 -20.90
C PHE A 394 13.09 5.53 -20.81
N SER A 395 12.23 6.43 -21.29
CA SER A 395 12.54 7.87 -21.36
C SER A 395 11.73 8.67 -20.34
N TRP A 396 12.38 9.58 -19.60
CA TRP A 396 11.71 10.48 -18.66
C TRP A 396 11.90 11.93 -19.12
N TYR A 397 10.81 12.62 -19.46
CA TYR A 397 10.87 14.00 -19.94
C TYR A 397 9.57 14.77 -19.68
N ASP A 398 9.61 16.10 -19.72
CA ASP A 398 8.42 16.95 -19.48
C ASP A 398 7.84 16.71 -18.08
N ILE A 399 8.69 16.94 -17.07
CA ILE A 399 8.42 16.68 -15.65
C ILE A 399 8.72 17.94 -14.85
N HIS A 400 7.71 18.48 -14.17
CA HIS A 400 7.76 19.76 -13.48
C HIS A 400 7.55 19.57 -11.99
N LEU A 401 8.58 19.86 -11.20
CA LEU A 401 8.57 19.78 -9.74
C LEU A 401 8.61 21.19 -9.17
N SER A 402 7.67 21.54 -8.30
CA SER A 402 7.66 22.89 -7.70
C SER A 402 7.20 22.95 -6.25
N ASN A 403 7.71 23.93 -5.50
CA ASN A 403 7.38 24.16 -4.10
C ASN A 403 7.56 22.89 -3.22
N PHE A 404 8.79 22.36 -3.22
CA PHE A 404 9.19 21.27 -2.34
C PHE A 404 9.85 21.87 -1.11
N THR A 405 9.33 21.58 0.08
CA THR A 405 9.78 22.18 1.35
C THR A 405 10.01 21.14 2.44
N GLY A 406 10.82 21.50 3.44
CA GLY A 406 11.05 20.68 4.62
C GLY A 406 12.48 20.15 4.69
N ASN A 407 12.65 18.90 5.10
CA ASN A 407 13.97 18.31 5.29
C ASN A 407 14.02 16.82 4.95
N GLY A 408 15.23 16.34 4.68
CA GLY A 408 15.52 14.91 4.62
C GLY A 408 16.16 14.40 5.90
N SER A 409 16.23 13.08 6.08
CA SER A 409 16.92 12.47 7.24
C SER A 409 18.42 12.21 7.01
N GLY A 410 18.88 12.28 5.77
CA GLY A 410 20.27 12.08 5.37
C GLY A 410 20.89 13.28 4.65
N ASN A 411 22.07 13.07 4.07
CA ASN A 411 22.79 14.08 3.29
C ASN A 411 22.19 14.30 1.88
N ARG A 412 21.56 13.27 1.30
CA ARG A 412 21.18 13.22 -0.11
C ARG A 412 19.73 13.64 -0.34
N LEU A 413 19.53 14.91 -0.72
CA LEU A 413 18.21 15.47 -1.00
C LEU A 413 17.68 15.11 -2.39
N VAL A 414 18.56 15.18 -3.37
CA VAL A 414 18.27 14.87 -4.76
C VAL A 414 19.23 13.79 -5.23
N TRP A 415 18.67 12.65 -5.62
CA TRP A 415 19.38 11.49 -6.12
C TRP A 415 18.84 11.06 -7.48
N MET A 416 19.31 11.67 -8.55
CA MET A 416 18.77 11.41 -9.88
C MET A 416 19.80 10.77 -10.79
N ASP A 417 19.63 9.49 -11.08
CA ASP A 417 20.48 8.71 -11.97
C ASP A 417 19.71 8.27 -13.23
N CYS A 418 19.79 9.11 -14.25
CA CYS A 418 19.14 8.86 -15.53
C CYS A 418 19.98 8.01 -16.48
N SER A 419 19.29 7.45 -17.46
CA SER A 419 19.88 6.49 -18.38
C SER A 419 20.89 7.19 -19.30
N LYS A 420 22.07 6.60 -19.46
CA LYS A 420 23.05 7.03 -20.48
C LYS A 420 22.50 6.86 -21.90
N LEU A 421 21.60 5.90 -22.12
CA LEU A 421 20.96 5.63 -23.41
C LEU A 421 19.79 6.58 -23.70
N ARG A 422 19.14 7.05 -22.64
CA ARG A 422 17.98 7.96 -22.68
C ARG A 422 18.13 9.05 -21.61
N PRO A 423 19.02 10.05 -21.82
CA PRO A 423 19.18 11.15 -20.88
C PRO A 423 17.85 11.86 -20.60
N CYS A 424 17.63 12.21 -19.34
CA CYS A 424 16.43 12.92 -18.91
C CYS A 424 16.51 14.38 -19.34
N HIS A 425 15.39 14.93 -19.81
CA HIS A 425 15.35 16.28 -20.41
C HIS A 425 13.98 16.94 -20.27
N GLY A 426 13.93 18.26 -20.34
CA GLY A 426 12.66 18.99 -20.14
C GLY A 426 12.10 18.84 -18.73
N TRP A 427 12.99 18.74 -17.74
CA TRP A 427 12.61 18.79 -16.32
C TRP A 427 12.71 20.22 -15.83
N THR A 428 11.78 20.67 -15.00
CA THR A 428 11.90 21.96 -14.31
C THR A 428 11.72 21.82 -12.81
N PHE A 429 12.49 22.60 -12.08
CA PHE A 429 12.52 22.65 -10.63
C PHE A 429 12.29 24.10 -10.22
N ASP A 430 11.21 24.37 -9.49
CA ASP A 430 10.88 25.72 -9.05
C ASP A 430 10.65 25.74 -7.55
N HIS A 431 11.38 26.56 -6.79
CA HIS A 431 11.27 26.61 -5.33
C HIS A 431 11.46 25.24 -4.64
N ILE A 432 12.64 24.61 -4.82
CA ILE A 432 13.06 23.43 -4.07
C ILE A 432 13.85 23.89 -2.81
N ASP A 433 13.16 24.05 -1.69
CA ASP A 433 13.68 24.48 -0.38
C ASP A 433 13.70 23.32 0.62
N LEU A 434 14.54 22.32 0.31
CA LEU A 434 14.79 21.16 1.17
C LEU A 434 16.12 21.32 1.89
N LYS A 435 16.17 20.92 3.17
CA LYS A 435 17.38 20.94 3.99
C LYS A 435 17.84 19.51 4.30
N PRO A 436 19.13 19.21 4.16
CA PRO A 436 19.60 17.88 4.50
C PRO A 436 19.56 17.70 6.02
N GLY A 437 19.23 16.49 6.49
CA GLY A 437 19.16 16.18 7.92
C GLY A 437 20.53 15.98 8.55
N LYS A 438 21.54 15.78 7.70
CA LYS A 438 22.96 15.76 8.01
C LYS A 438 23.71 16.72 7.08
N ASP A 439 24.80 17.29 7.54
CA ASP A 439 25.61 18.26 6.79
C ASP A 439 27.10 17.90 6.77
N ASP A 440 27.44 16.65 7.12
CA ASP A 440 28.81 16.14 7.11
C ASP A 440 29.32 15.78 5.70
N HIS A 441 28.40 15.59 4.74
CA HIS A 441 28.69 15.35 3.32
C HIS A 441 27.84 16.22 2.38
N PRO A 442 28.01 17.55 2.40
CA PRO A 442 27.22 18.46 1.55
C PRO A 442 27.47 18.25 0.05
N GLU A 443 28.60 17.65 -0.31
CA GLU A 443 28.96 17.35 -1.69
C GLU A 443 28.08 16.28 -2.35
N ILE A 444 27.25 15.54 -1.61
CA ILE A 444 26.34 14.53 -2.20
C ILE A 444 24.87 14.94 -2.13
N SER A 445 24.55 16.18 -1.75
CA SER A 445 23.15 16.60 -1.57
C SER A 445 22.34 16.67 -2.86
N TYR A 446 22.99 16.97 -4.00
CA TYR A 446 22.34 17.16 -5.30
C TYR A 446 23.07 16.41 -6.42
N VAL A 447 22.90 15.09 -6.44
CA VAL A 447 23.53 14.21 -7.44
C VAL A 447 22.60 14.03 -8.63
N CYS A 448 23.09 14.40 -9.82
CA CYS A 448 22.31 14.39 -11.06
C CYS A 448 23.17 13.83 -12.21
N ASN A 449 22.91 12.59 -12.61
CA ASN A 449 23.63 11.91 -13.69
C ASN A 449 22.77 11.81 -14.94
N ASN A 450 23.34 12.15 -16.10
CA ASN A 450 22.68 12.06 -17.42
C ASN A 450 21.37 12.86 -17.52
N PHE A 451 21.35 14.05 -16.90
CA PHE A 451 20.31 15.05 -17.09
C PHE A 451 20.79 16.13 -18.06
N LEU A 452 19.93 16.48 -19.02
CA LEU A 452 20.12 17.62 -19.90
C LEU A 452 19.42 18.83 -19.28
N LEU A 453 20.16 19.54 -18.42
CA LEU A 453 19.77 20.83 -17.85
C LEU A 453 20.57 21.95 -18.53
N ASP A 454 19.91 23.03 -18.93
CA ASP A 454 20.50 24.22 -19.54
C ASP A 454 20.87 25.31 -18.51
N GLY A 455 20.53 25.09 -17.23
CA GLY A 455 20.86 25.96 -16.10
C GLY A 455 19.78 27.02 -15.81
N THR A 456 18.68 27.02 -16.55
CA THR A 456 17.52 27.88 -16.29
C THR A 456 16.37 27.16 -15.59
N GLU A 457 16.50 25.85 -15.42
CA GLU A 457 15.45 24.97 -14.89
C GLU A 457 15.43 24.85 -13.37
N GLY A 458 16.22 25.65 -12.64
CA GLY A 458 16.08 25.90 -11.19
C GLY A 458 16.64 24.86 -10.22
N LEU A 459 17.55 23.99 -10.67
CA LEU A 459 18.33 23.08 -9.82
C LEU A 459 19.85 23.18 -10.07
N ASN A 460 20.39 24.37 -9.86
CA ASN A 460 21.77 24.73 -10.22
C ASN A 460 22.86 24.02 -9.36
N GLN A 461 22.46 23.37 -8.27
CA GLN A 461 23.33 22.59 -7.38
C GLN A 461 23.66 21.20 -7.92
N CYS A 462 22.95 20.74 -8.96
CA CYS A 462 23.17 19.46 -9.60
C CYS A 462 24.62 19.30 -10.06
N HIS A 463 25.21 18.15 -9.74
CA HIS A 463 26.51 17.74 -10.26
C HIS A 463 26.53 16.24 -10.55
N PRO A 464 27.35 15.76 -11.51
CA PRO A 464 27.53 14.35 -11.75
C PRO A 464 28.28 13.71 -10.57
N SER A 465 27.89 12.48 -10.21
CA SER A 465 28.58 11.73 -9.18
C SER A 465 29.82 11.02 -9.72
N ASN A 466 30.94 11.19 -8.99
CA ASN A 466 32.08 10.28 -8.96
C ASN A 466 32.47 9.95 -7.50
N SER A 467 31.56 10.17 -6.53
CA SER A 467 31.89 10.16 -5.11
C SER A 467 31.90 8.73 -4.56
N THR A 468 32.97 8.35 -3.86
CA THR A 468 33.04 7.07 -3.14
C THR A 468 32.24 7.07 -1.83
N LEU A 469 31.63 8.21 -1.47
CA LEU A 469 30.86 8.40 -0.24
C LEU A 469 29.37 8.11 -0.46
N GLU A 470 28.99 7.78 -1.69
CA GLU A 470 27.63 7.46 -2.08
C GLU A 470 27.29 6.00 -1.77
N THR A 471 26.96 5.72 -0.52
CA THR A 471 26.34 4.45 -0.13
C THR A 471 24.81 4.60 -0.10
N ASP A 472 24.09 3.49 -0.29
CA ASP A 472 22.62 3.41 -0.17
C ASP A 472 22.09 3.83 1.23
N ASN A 473 22.99 4.06 2.20
CA ASN A 473 22.71 4.41 3.60
C ASN A 473 22.94 5.90 3.92
N GLY A 474 22.84 6.80 2.92
CA GLY A 474 22.77 8.24 3.18
C GLY A 474 24.09 8.94 3.51
N GLY A 475 25.23 8.37 3.11
CA GLY A 475 26.56 8.96 3.31
C GLY A 475 27.08 8.71 4.73
N THR A 476 27.97 7.71 4.79
CA THR A 476 29.05 7.33 5.73
C THR A 476 29.01 5.82 5.94
N LEU A 477 30.17 5.17 5.86
CA LEU A 477 30.38 3.79 6.32
C LEU A 477 30.11 3.67 7.83
#